data_AF-A0A0W4ZB03-F1
#
_entry.id   AF-A0A0W4ZB03-F1
#
_cell.length_a   1.000
_cell.length_b   1.000
_cell.length_c   1.000
_cell.angle_alpha   90.00
_cell.angle_beta   90.00
_cell.angle_gamma   90.00
#
_symmetry.space_group_name_H-M   'P 1'
#
loop_
_entity.id
_entity.type
_entity.pdbx_description
1 polymer ?
#
loop_
_entity_poly.entity_id
_entity_poly.type
_entity_poly.pdbx_seq_one_letter_code
_entity_poly.pdbx_strand_id
1 'polypeptide(L)'
;MSDQNSRFSSSDRNTSLKKPSRPINLSYRDGCMKILEELNYCRENTWYLPWKCVEERHGEFLDKLVKINKLAYEKCEYEAFKERVKKLKELESGKISD
;
A
#
# COMPACT_ATOMS: atom_id res chain seq x y z
N MET A 1 -0.19 42.76 -11.18
CA MET A 1 -1.11 41.61 -11.04
C MET A 1 -0.58 40.55 -11.97
N SER A 2 0.13 39.57 -11.42
CA SER A 2 1.01 38.64 -12.13
C SER A 2 0.25 37.38 -12.54
N ASP A 3 0.25 37.09 -13.84
CA ASP A 3 -0.32 35.91 -14.46
C ASP A 3 0.36 34.61 -13.97
N GLN A 4 -0.39 33.78 -13.24
CA GLN A 4 0.05 32.44 -12.80
C GLN A 4 -0.53 31.34 -13.69
N ASN A 5 -0.24 31.37 -14.99
CA ASN A 5 -0.61 30.29 -15.92
C ASN A 5 0.60 29.81 -16.73
N SER A 6 1.64 29.29 -16.06
CA SER A 6 2.86 28.79 -16.73
C SER A 6 3.37 27.43 -16.23
N ARG A 7 2.50 26.54 -15.75
CA ARG A 7 2.90 25.20 -15.28
C ARG A 7 2.07 24.04 -15.81
N PHE A 8 1.75 24.06 -17.11
CA PHE A 8 1.35 22.83 -17.78
C PHE A 8 2.19 22.67 -19.05
N SER A 9 3.32 21.96 -18.91
CA SER A 9 4.17 21.63 -20.06
C SER A 9 3.55 20.48 -20.84
N SER A 10 3.31 20.72 -22.13
CA SER A 10 2.68 19.84 -23.12
C SER A 10 3.50 18.59 -23.51
N SER A 11 4.31 18.05 -22.60
CA SER A 11 5.24 16.93 -22.81
C SER A 11 4.74 15.57 -22.34
N ASP A 12 3.67 15.50 -21.54
CA ASP A 12 3.19 14.22 -20.98
C ASP A 12 2.18 13.50 -21.88
N ARG A 13 2.51 13.34 -23.17
CA ARG A 13 1.66 12.63 -24.16
C ARG A 13 1.88 11.11 -24.24
N ASN A 14 2.43 10.51 -23.19
CA ASN A 14 2.51 9.05 -23.01
C ASN A 14 2.17 8.65 -21.57
N THR A 15 1.11 9.23 -21.01
CA THR A 15 0.58 8.80 -19.71
C THR A 15 -0.22 7.52 -19.90
N SER A 16 0.46 6.37 -19.90
CA SER A 16 -0.17 5.08 -19.63
C SER A 16 -1.14 5.27 -18.45
N LEU A 17 -2.43 4.98 -18.66
CA LEU A 17 -3.57 5.31 -17.78
C LEU A 17 -3.18 5.16 -16.29
N LYS A 18 -2.74 6.25 -15.65
CA LYS A 18 -2.44 6.25 -14.22
C LYS A 18 -3.77 6.05 -13.51
N LYS A 19 -3.92 4.94 -12.78
CA LYS A 19 -5.09 4.74 -11.90
C LYS A 19 -5.22 5.97 -11.01
N PRO A 20 -6.43 6.55 -10.86
CA PRO A 20 -6.62 7.72 -10.04
C PRO A 20 -6.22 7.39 -8.60
N SER A 21 -5.47 8.30 -7.97
CA SER A 21 -5.05 8.11 -6.59
C SER A 21 -6.26 8.18 -5.65
N ARG A 22 -6.33 7.26 -4.68
CA ARG A 22 -7.40 7.24 -3.67
C ARG A 22 -6.91 7.91 -2.39
N PRO A 23 -7.70 8.80 -1.76
CA PRO A 23 -7.29 9.43 -0.51
C PRO A 23 -7.19 8.38 0.60
N ILE A 24 -6.03 8.32 1.25
CA ILE A 24 -5.77 7.44 2.40
C ILE A 24 -5.75 8.30 3.67
N ASN A 25 -6.50 7.85 4.69
CA ASN A 25 -6.48 8.46 6.03
C ASN A 25 -5.06 8.40 6.61
N LEU A 26 -4.68 9.45 7.34
CA LEU A 26 -3.35 9.57 7.97
C LEU A 26 -2.93 8.32 8.74
N SER A 27 -3.85 7.64 9.43
CA SER A 27 -3.55 6.42 10.20
C SER A 27 -3.03 5.25 9.36
N TYR A 28 -3.33 5.21 8.06
CA TYR A 28 -2.90 4.14 7.14
C TYR A 28 -1.82 4.59 6.15
N ARG A 29 -1.14 5.72 6.42
CA ARG A 29 0.00 6.19 5.64
C ARG A 29 1.31 5.59 6.14
N ASP A 30 1.31 4.27 6.28
CA ASP A 30 2.44 3.48 6.72
C ASP A 30 3.24 2.95 5.51
N GLY A 31 4.20 2.04 5.75
CA GLY A 31 4.97 1.40 4.67
C GLY A 31 4.10 0.61 3.68
N CYS A 32 2.90 0.20 4.08
CA CYS A 32 1.96 -0.59 3.30
C CYS A 32 0.94 0.25 2.50
N MET A 33 1.02 1.59 2.55
CA MET A 33 0.02 2.50 1.94
C MET A 33 -0.23 2.25 0.45
N LYS A 34 0.81 1.84 -0.30
CA LYS A 34 0.69 1.63 -1.74
C LYS A 34 -0.22 0.46 -2.07
N ILE A 35 -0.18 -0.58 -1.23
CA ILE A 35 -1.04 -1.76 -1.35
C ILE A 35 -2.48 -1.40 -1.01
N LEU A 36 -2.66 -0.56 0.02
CA LEU A 36 -3.99 -0.12 0.45
C LEU A 36 -4.69 0.73 -0.62
N GLU A 37 -3.93 1.54 -1.38
CA GLU A 37 -4.47 2.27 -2.54
C GLU A 37 -5.09 1.31 -3.57
N GLU A 38 -4.44 0.19 -3.86
CA GLU A 38 -4.92 -0.82 -4.81
C GLU A 38 -6.12 -1.60 -4.26
N LEU A 39 -6.12 -1.93 -2.97
CA LEU A 39 -7.27 -2.54 -2.31
C LEU A 39 -8.49 -1.60 -2.32
N ASN A 40 -8.28 -0.31 -2.02
CA ASN A 40 -9.33 0.70 -2.12
C ASN A 40 -9.79 0.88 -3.57
N TYR A 41 -8.89 0.68 -4.54
CA TYR A 41 -9.28 0.63 -5.94
C TYR A 41 -10.33 -0.44 -6.20
N CYS A 42 -10.02 -1.69 -5.82
CA CYS A 42 -10.95 -2.81 -6.00
C CYS A 42 -12.25 -2.65 -5.18
N ARG A 43 -12.16 -2.15 -3.94
CA ARG A 43 -13.32 -1.96 -3.05
C ARG A 43 -14.36 -1.02 -3.61
N GLU A 44 -13.97 0.16 -4.09
CA GLU A 44 -14.94 1.10 -4.68
C GLU A 44 -15.58 0.53 -5.96
N ASN A 45 -14.81 -0.18 -6.79
CA ASN A 45 -15.33 -0.78 -8.03
C ASN A 45 -16.29 -1.95 -7.77
N THR A 46 -16.11 -2.66 -6.67
CA THR A 46 -16.91 -3.84 -6.29
C THR A 46 -17.90 -3.53 -5.17
N TRP A 47 -18.10 -2.26 -4.84
CA TRP A 47 -19.05 -1.78 -3.84
C TRP A 47 -18.82 -2.40 -2.46
N TYR A 48 -17.55 -2.61 -2.11
CA TYR A 48 -17.10 -3.14 -0.83
C TYR A 48 -17.67 -4.53 -0.49
N LEU A 49 -18.05 -5.31 -1.51
CA LEU A 49 -18.54 -6.67 -1.31
C LEU A 49 -17.45 -7.55 -0.65
N PRO A 50 -17.76 -8.27 0.43
CA PRO A 50 -16.74 -8.89 1.27
C PRO A 50 -15.99 -10.05 0.60
N TRP A 51 -16.62 -10.74 -0.35
CA TRP A 51 -16.03 -11.84 -1.15
C TRP A 51 -15.28 -11.35 -2.40
N LYS A 52 -15.25 -10.03 -2.65
CA LYS A 52 -14.44 -9.42 -3.70
C LYS A 52 -13.14 -8.87 -3.09
N CYS A 53 -12.12 -8.75 -3.93
CA CYS A 53 -10.81 -8.21 -3.54
C CYS A 53 -10.06 -9.01 -2.46
N VAL A 54 -10.27 -10.34 -2.42
CA VAL A 54 -9.64 -11.24 -1.45
C VAL A 54 -8.13 -11.31 -1.71
N GLU A 55 -7.74 -11.28 -2.98
CA GLU A 55 -6.34 -11.38 -3.39
C GLU A 55 -5.51 -10.18 -2.95
N GLU A 56 -6.04 -8.96 -3.09
CA GLU A 56 -5.37 -7.71 -2.69
C GLU A 56 -5.41 -7.51 -1.17
N ARG A 57 -6.40 -8.10 -0.48
CA ARG A 57 -6.53 -8.04 0.97
C ARG A 57 -5.59 -9.02 1.67
N HIS A 58 -5.73 -10.30 1.36
CA HIS A 58 -5.08 -11.41 2.05
C HIS A 58 -3.89 -12.00 1.28
N GLY A 59 -3.80 -11.77 -0.03
CA GLY A 59 -2.88 -12.49 -0.92
C GLY A 59 -3.48 -13.81 -1.38
N GLU A 60 -3.09 -14.26 -2.58
CA GLU A 60 -3.32 -15.66 -2.95
C GLU A 60 -2.08 -16.48 -2.67
N PHE A 61 -2.33 -17.75 -2.35
CA PHE A 61 -1.35 -18.80 -2.43
C PHE A 61 -1.27 -19.27 -3.90
N LEU A 62 -0.76 -18.41 -4.80
CA LEU A 62 -0.49 -18.86 -6.16
C LEU A 62 0.94 -19.39 -6.29
N ASP A 63 0.97 -20.53 -6.96
CA ASP A 63 2.02 -21.51 -7.16
C ASP A 63 3.43 -20.98 -7.51
N LYS A 64 4.40 -21.86 -7.26
CA LYS A 64 5.87 -21.69 -7.15
C LYS A 64 6.66 -20.88 -8.19
N LEU A 65 6.06 -20.29 -9.23
CA LEU A 65 6.80 -19.93 -10.46
C LEU A 65 6.71 -18.48 -10.95
N VAL A 66 6.03 -17.56 -10.26
CA VAL A 66 6.08 -16.13 -10.62
C VAL A 66 6.49 -15.27 -9.43
N LYS A 67 7.81 -15.03 -9.31
CA LYS A 67 8.40 -14.01 -8.44
C LYS A 67 8.08 -12.60 -8.99
N ILE A 68 6.88 -12.11 -8.75
CA ILE A 68 6.68 -10.67 -8.50
C ILE A 68 5.72 -10.57 -7.32
N ASN A 69 6.24 -9.96 -6.25
CA ASN A 69 5.64 -9.64 -4.97
C ASN A 69 4.10 -9.48 -5.02
N LYS A 70 3.33 -10.52 -4.64
CA LYS A 70 1.87 -10.42 -4.54
C LYS A 70 1.51 -9.53 -3.35
N LEU A 71 0.99 -8.35 -3.67
CA LEU A 71 0.64 -7.26 -2.75
C LEU A 71 -0.58 -7.67 -1.91
N ALA A 72 -0.34 -8.06 -0.66
CA ALA A 72 -1.38 -8.36 0.32
C ALA A 72 -1.28 -7.36 1.48
N TYR A 73 -2.31 -6.52 1.65
CA TYR A 73 -2.31 -5.47 2.66
C TYR A 73 -2.11 -6.07 4.07
N GLU A 74 -2.87 -7.10 4.42
CA GLU A 74 -2.81 -7.71 5.75
C GLU A 74 -1.48 -8.42 6.04
N LYS A 75 -0.87 -9.03 5.01
CA LYS A 75 0.44 -9.64 5.15
C LYS A 75 1.52 -8.59 5.42
N CYS A 76 1.47 -7.47 4.71
CA CYS A 76 2.41 -6.37 4.90
C CYS A 76 2.33 -5.80 6.33
N GLU A 77 1.10 -5.53 6.81
CA GLU A 77 0.85 -5.07 8.18
C GLU A 77 1.32 -6.08 9.24
N TYR A 78 1.12 -7.37 8.98
CA TYR A 78 1.56 -8.44 9.87
C TYR A 78 3.09 -8.51 9.98
N GLU A 79 3.81 -8.36 8.86
CA GLU A 79 5.28 -8.30 8.86
C GLU A 79 5.77 -7.07 9.64
N ALA A 80 5.21 -5.90 9.40
CA ALA A 80 5.54 -4.68 10.14
C ALA A 80 5.25 -4.82 11.65
N PHE A 81 4.16 -5.50 12.02
CA PHE A 81 3.85 -5.82 13.41
C PHE A 81 4.89 -6.73 14.05
N LYS A 82 5.34 -7.80 13.38
CA LYS A 82 6.39 -8.68 13.90
C LYS A 82 7.68 -7.93 14.18
N GLU A 83 8.08 -7.01 13.31
CA GLU A 83 9.26 -6.18 13.51
C GLU A 83 9.13 -5.32 14.76
N ARG A 84 7.96 -4.70 14.99
CA ARG A 84 7.68 -3.93 16.22
C ARG A 84 7.74 -4.81 17.47
N VAL A 85 7.17 -6.01 17.42
CA VAL A 85 7.23 -6.98 18.53
C VAL A 85 8.65 -7.45 18.79
N LYS A 86 9.46 -7.64 17.74
CA LYS A 86 10.87 -7.99 17.89
C LYS A 86 11.64 -6.89 18.62
N LYS A 87 11.47 -5.62 18.21
CA LYS A 87 12.07 -4.46 18.89
C LYS A 87 11.62 -4.37 20.35
N LEU A 88 10.34 -4.59 20.63
CA LEU A 88 9.81 -4.61 21.99
C LEU A 88 10.51 -5.68 22.84
N LYS A 89 10.65 -6.91 22.32
CA LYS A 89 11.35 -8.01 23.04
C LYS A 89 12.84 -7.73 23.24
N GLU A 90 13.50 -7.08 22.27
CA GLU A 90 14.90 -6.69 22.39
C GLU A 90 15.08 -5.66 23.52
N LEU A 91 14.17 -4.68 23.63
CA LEU A 91 14.11 -3.71 24.74
C LEU A 91 13.85 -4.40 26.09
N GLU A 92 12.85 -5.29 26.17
CA GLU A 92 12.53 -6.05 27.39
C GLU A 92 13.71 -6.91 27.87
N SER A 93 14.47 -7.49 26.93
CA SER A 93 15.63 -8.33 27.25
C SER A 93 16.90 -7.55 27.63
N GLY A 94 16.84 -6.21 27.66
CA GLY A 94 18.00 -5.35 27.96
C GLY A 94 19.12 -5.43 26.91
N LYS A 95 18.82 -5.95 25.72
CA LYS A 95 19.81 -6.08 24.62
C LYS A 95 20.02 -4.79 23.85
N ILE A 96 19.12 -3.83 24.02
CA ILE A 96 19.23 -2.47 23.51
C ILE A 96 19.45 -1.59 24.75
N SER A 97 20.71 -1.42 25.14
CA SER A 97 21.16 -0.33 26.00
C SER A 97 21.69 0.76 25.07
N ASP A 98 21.06 1.93 25.10
CA ASP A 98 21.43 3.11 24.31
C ASP A 98 22.91 3.52 24.48
#